data_AF-A0A7K2Z6P0-F1
#
_entry.id   AF-A0A7K2Z6P0-F1
#
_cell.length_a   1.000
_cell.length_b   1.000
_cell.length_c   1.000
_cell.angle_alpha   90.00
_cell.angle_beta   90.00
_cell.angle_gamma   90.00
#
_symmetry.space_group_name_H-M   'P 1'
#
loop_
_entity.id
_entity.type
_entity.pdbx_description
1 polymer ?
#
loop_
_entity_poly.entity_id
_entity_poly.type
_entity_poly.pdbx_seq_one_letter_code
_entity_poly.pdbx_strand_id
1 'polypeptide(L)'
;PRSTGAERGAGDGQPGLSLIVVAPRDGLLVYAPVPDTAAPWVASGTPHLYAGVIEATGVVGPLVLPGGTGCAGCLELHRADRDSQWPRMLAQWRSGRRGVAPACDLGLATAVAGLAAAHALSFLDGELSASTGARWEAALPLLDWRSERIGPHADCSCGAAERAEGEGASGSVPAQDTMAG
;
A
#
# COMPACT_ATOMS: atom_id res chain seq x y z
N PRO A 1 -55.44 9.81 0.32
CA PRO A 1 -55.26 10.52 -0.97
C PRO A 1 -53.78 10.85 -1.22
N ARG A 2 -53.14 10.03 -2.08
CA ARG A 2 -52.05 10.28 -3.07
C ARG A 2 -50.80 11.05 -2.58
N SER A 3 -49.56 10.62 -2.81
CA SER A 3 -48.93 9.67 -3.76
C SER A 3 -47.46 9.51 -3.31
N THR A 4 -46.95 8.28 -3.08
CA THR A 4 -46.11 7.47 -3.98
C THR A 4 -44.97 8.20 -4.71
N GLY A 5 -43.75 7.68 -4.50
CA GLY A 5 -42.80 7.45 -5.58
C GLY A 5 -41.67 8.46 -5.74
N ALA A 6 -40.49 8.08 -5.25
CA ALA A 6 -39.25 8.30 -5.98
C ALA A 6 -38.33 7.12 -5.64
N GLU A 7 -38.48 6.06 -6.42
CA GLU A 7 -37.52 4.98 -6.54
C GLU A 7 -36.15 5.60 -6.76
N ARG A 8 -35.22 5.40 -5.82
CA ARG A 8 -33.81 5.65 -6.10
C ARG A 8 -33.42 4.59 -7.11
N GLY A 9 -33.17 5.05 -8.33
CA GLY A 9 -32.75 4.23 -9.44
C GLY A 9 -31.65 3.26 -9.01
N ALA A 10 -31.81 2.01 -9.42
CA ALA A 10 -30.75 1.04 -9.49
C ALA A 10 -29.63 1.66 -10.34
N GLY A 11 -28.64 2.24 -9.66
CA GLY A 11 -27.38 2.62 -10.28
C GLY A 11 -26.73 1.35 -10.79
N ASP A 12 -26.30 1.41 -12.04
CA ASP A 12 -25.56 0.36 -12.73
C ASP A 12 -24.53 -0.27 -11.77
N GLY A 13 -24.65 -1.58 -11.57
CA GLY A 13 -24.18 -2.31 -10.40
C GLY A 13 -22.68 -2.54 -10.39
N GLN A 14 -21.87 -1.49 -10.52
CA GLN A 14 -20.45 -1.59 -10.27
C GLN A 14 -20.28 -1.91 -8.79
N PRO A 15 -19.66 -3.05 -8.42
CA PRO A 15 -19.43 -3.36 -7.02
C PRO A 15 -18.65 -2.19 -6.40
N GLY A 16 -19.15 -1.69 -5.26
CA GLY A 16 -18.48 -0.62 -4.54
C GLY A 16 -17.04 -0.98 -4.22
N LEU A 17 -16.14 0.01 -4.25
CA LEU A 17 -14.75 -0.18 -3.88
C LEU A 17 -14.66 -0.71 -2.45
N SER A 18 -13.75 -1.65 -2.23
CA SER A 18 -13.46 -2.20 -0.90
C SER A 18 -11.98 -2.02 -0.58
N LEU A 19 -11.70 -1.77 0.70
CA LEU A 19 -10.35 -1.51 1.18
C LEU A 19 -10.17 -2.16 2.56
N ILE A 20 -9.06 -2.86 2.74
CA ILE A 20 -8.61 -3.32 4.06
C ILE A 20 -7.61 -2.30 4.62
N VAL A 21 -7.81 -1.87 5.86
CA VAL A 21 -6.81 -1.06 6.59
C VAL A 21 -6.06 -1.95 7.57
N VAL A 22 -4.77 -2.10 7.35
CA VAL A 22 -3.85 -2.94 8.12
C VAL A 22 -3.17 -2.07 9.17
N ALA A 23 -3.72 -2.08 10.39
CA ALA A 23 -3.22 -1.30 11.52
C ALA A 23 -2.79 -2.20 12.68
N PRO A 24 -1.63 -2.87 12.58
CA PRO A 24 -1.18 -3.78 13.62
C PRO A 24 -0.82 -3.00 14.89
N ARG A 25 -1.11 -3.59 16.06
CA ARG A 25 -0.70 -3.02 17.35
C ARG A 25 0.80 -3.09 17.59
N ASP A 26 1.46 -4.06 16.95
CA ASP A 26 2.91 -4.17 16.94
C ASP A 26 3.45 -3.28 15.81
N GLY A 27 4.05 -2.15 16.19
CA GLY A 27 4.60 -1.18 15.25
C GLY A 27 5.63 -1.77 14.28
N LEU A 28 6.31 -2.84 14.68
CA LEU A 28 7.24 -3.54 13.77
C LEU A 28 6.51 -4.11 12.56
N LEU A 29 5.26 -4.54 12.70
CA LEU A 29 4.48 -5.13 11.61
C LEU A 29 3.95 -4.11 10.60
N VAL A 30 3.86 -2.82 10.96
CA VAL A 30 3.66 -1.77 9.95
C VAL A 30 4.99 -1.37 9.32
N TYR A 31 6.06 -1.31 10.11
CA TYR A 31 7.36 -0.86 9.62
C TYR A 31 8.01 -1.86 8.67
N ALA A 32 7.94 -3.15 8.99
CA ALA A 32 8.44 -4.27 8.21
C ALA A 32 7.39 -5.41 8.21
N PRO A 33 6.34 -5.27 7.38
CA PRO A 33 5.26 -6.24 7.34
C PRO A 33 5.79 -7.63 6.97
N VAL A 34 5.15 -8.66 7.52
CA VAL A 34 5.45 -10.03 7.12
C VAL A 34 4.77 -10.27 5.77
N PRO A 35 5.52 -10.62 4.69
CA PRO A 35 4.95 -10.71 3.34
C PRO A 35 3.69 -11.60 3.27
N ASP A 36 3.69 -12.72 3.98
CA ASP A 36 2.58 -13.69 3.95
C ASP A 36 1.29 -13.18 4.58
N THR A 37 1.34 -12.13 5.42
CA THR A 37 0.12 -11.58 6.04
C THR A 37 -0.85 -11.00 5.03
N ALA A 38 -0.34 -10.50 3.90
CA ALA A 38 -1.15 -9.94 2.83
C ALA A 38 -1.50 -10.94 1.74
N ALA A 39 -0.95 -12.17 1.78
CA ALA A 39 -1.13 -13.15 0.72
C ALA A 39 -2.61 -13.42 0.37
N PRO A 40 -3.56 -13.53 1.34
CA PRO A 40 -4.97 -13.69 1.01
C PRO A 40 -5.55 -12.52 0.21
N TRP A 41 -5.18 -11.28 0.58
CA TRP A 41 -5.67 -10.07 -0.08
C TRP A 41 -5.05 -9.85 -1.45
N VAL A 42 -3.77 -10.21 -1.60
CA VAL A 42 -3.09 -10.22 -2.89
C VAL A 42 -3.77 -11.24 -3.82
N ALA A 43 -4.03 -12.45 -3.33
CA ALA A 43 -4.69 -13.49 -4.11
C ALA A 43 -6.14 -13.14 -4.48
N SER A 44 -6.89 -12.48 -3.60
CA SER A 44 -8.27 -12.04 -3.88
C SER A 44 -8.36 -10.72 -4.66
N GLY A 45 -7.24 -10.06 -4.94
CA GLY A 45 -7.23 -8.74 -5.59
C GLY A 45 -7.75 -7.61 -4.69
N THR A 46 -7.82 -7.81 -3.37
CA THR A 46 -8.38 -6.84 -2.44
C THR A 46 -7.36 -5.72 -2.13
N PRO A 47 -7.69 -4.44 -2.42
CA PRO A 47 -6.88 -3.31 -2.04
C PRO A 47 -6.65 -3.25 -0.54
N HIS A 48 -5.44 -2.88 -0.11
CA HIS A 48 -5.11 -2.79 1.31
C HIS A 48 -4.11 -1.67 1.61
N LEU A 49 -4.36 -0.93 2.67
CA LEU A 49 -3.55 0.20 3.15
C LEU A 49 -2.92 -0.14 4.49
N TYR A 50 -1.60 0.01 4.60
CA TYR A 50 -0.90 -0.10 5.87
C TYR A 50 -0.90 1.22 6.63
N ALA A 51 -1.09 1.19 7.94
CA ALA A 51 -0.95 2.37 8.78
C ALA A 51 -0.54 1.98 10.21
N GLY A 52 0.27 2.81 10.85
CA GLY A 52 0.66 2.55 12.23
C GLY A 52 1.87 3.36 12.68
N VAL A 53 2.29 3.11 13.91
CA VAL A 53 3.40 3.80 14.53
C VAL A 53 4.38 2.78 15.09
N ILE A 54 5.67 3.02 14.89
CA ILE A 54 6.76 2.33 15.57
C ILE A 54 7.58 3.37 16.33
N GLU A 55 7.61 3.24 17.66
CA GLU A 55 8.27 4.20 18.54
C GLU A 55 7.84 5.66 18.24
N ALA A 56 8.73 6.45 17.65
CA ALA A 56 8.55 7.85 17.30
C ALA A 56 8.33 8.07 15.78
N THR A 57 8.08 7.01 15.01
CA THR A 57 7.91 7.03 13.54
C THR A 57 6.52 6.57 13.14
N GLY A 58 5.77 7.45 12.49
CA GLY A 58 4.48 7.15 11.88
C GLY A 58 4.65 6.67 10.45
N VAL A 59 3.82 5.71 10.04
CA VAL A 59 3.82 5.12 8.69
C VAL A 59 2.40 5.11 8.15
N VAL A 60 2.22 5.57 6.91
CA VAL A 60 0.99 5.39 6.11
C VAL A 60 1.38 4.89 4.73
N GLY A 61 0.86 3.75 4.34
CA GLY A 61 1.15 3.12 3.06
C GLY A 61 2.18 2.00 3.12
N PRO A 62 2.35 1.27 2.02
CA PRO A 62 1.66 1.49 0.74
C PRO A 62 0.15 1.20 0.80
N LEU A 63 -0.63 1.98 0.06
CA LEU A 63 -1.91 1.51 -0.48
C LEU A 63 -1.59 0.60 -1.65
N VAL A 64 -1.80 -0.69 -1.44
CA VAL A 64 -1.50 -1.74 -2.40
C VAL A 64 -2.74 -2.01 -3.24
N LEU A 65 -2.57 -1.89 -4.56
CA LEU A 65 -3.48 -2.42 -5.57
C LEU A 65 -2.84 -3.71 -6.12
N PRO A 66 -3.34 -4.91 -5.76
CA PRO A 66 -2.72 -6.17 -6.15
C PRO A 66 -2.50 -6.28 -7.67
N GLY A 67 -1.30 -6.67 -8.07
CA GLY A 67 -0.88 -6.72 -9.47
C GLY A 67 -0.73 -5.35 -10.17
N GLY A 68 -0.95 -4.22 -9.49
CA GLY A 68 -0.81 -2.87 -10.07
C GLY A 68 0.26 -2.01 -9.39
N THR A 69 0.50 -2.22 -8.10
CA THR A 69 1.50 -1.47 -7.30
C THR A 69 2.44 -2.43 -6.58
N GLY A 70 3.64 -1.96 -6.21
CA GLY A 70 4.51 -2.71 -5.30
C GLY A 70 3.82 -2.99 -3.96
N CYS A 71 3.92 -4.23 -3.49
CA CYS A 71 3.32 -4.67 -2.23
C CYS A 71 4.35 -4.65 -1.08
N ALA A 72 3.93 -5.02 0.13
CA ALA A 72 4.84 -5.16 1.27
C ALA A 72 5.97 -6.19 1.04
N GLY A 73 5.71 -7.24 0.25
CA GLY A 73 6.74 -8.19 -0.19
C GLY A 73 7.78 -7.55 -1.11
N CYS A 74 7.37 -6.68 -2.03
CA CYS A 74 8.30 -5.91 -2.86
C CYS A 74 9.18 -5.00 -1.99
N LEU A 75 8.59 -4.30 -1.01
CA LEU A 75 9.33 -3.45 -0.08
C LEU A 75 10.41 -4.25 0.67
N GLU A 76 10.06 -5.43 1.19
CA GLU A 76 10.96 -6.29 1.94
C GLU A 76 12.12 -6.80 1.07
N LEU A 77 11.83 -7.25 -0.16
CA LEU A 77 12.85 -7.70 -1.11
C LEU A 77 13.80 -6.56 -1.50
N HIS A 78 13.26 -5.37 -1.83
CA HIS A 78 14.07 -4.18 -2.13
C HIS A 78 14.95 -3.75 -0.94
N ARG A 79 14.53 -4.01 0.31
CA ARG A 79 15.36 -3.76 1.49
C ARG A 79 16.47 -4.81 1.64
N ALA A 80 16.16 -6.08 1.40
CA ALA A 80 17.15 -7.16 1.42
C ALA A 80 18.23 -6.98 0.34
N ASP A 81 17.85 -6.50 -0.84
CA ASP A 81 18.78 -6.18 -1.93
C ASP A 81 19.72 -5.02 -1.56
N ARG A 82 19.17 -3.98 -0.91
CA ARG A 82 19.94 -2.81 -0.48
C ARG A 82 20.84 -3.10 0.73
N ASP A 83 20.41 -3.99 1.61
CA ASP A 83 21.16 -4.36 2.81
C ASP A 83 21.05 -5.87 3.07
N SER A 84 22.12 -6.59 2.75
CA SER A 84 22.25 -8.03 3.00
C SER A 84 22.07 -8.44 4.47
N GLN A 85 22.23 -7.53 5.43
CA GLN A 85 22.04 -7.81 6.86
C GLN A 85 20.57 -7.61 7.29
N TRP A 86 19.75 -6.98 6.47
CA TRP A 86 18.35 -6.67 6.77
C TRP A 86 17.53 -7.90 7.22
N PRO A 87 17.56 -9.05 6.52
CA PRO A 87 16.79 -10.22 6.95
C PRO A 87 17.21 -10.74 8.32
N ARG A 88 18.52 -10.68 8.62
CA ARG A 88 19.06 -11.10 9.93
C ARG A 88 18.58 -10.15 11.03
N MET A 89 18.64 -8.84 10.79
CA MET A 89 18.19 -7.82 11.73
C MET A 89 16.69 -7.98 12.04
N LEU A 90 15.86 -8.18 11.03
CA LEU A 90 14.43 -8.43 11.22
C LEU A 90 14.16 -9.71 12.01
N ALA A 91 14.88 -10.80 11.75
CA ALA A 91 14.76 -12.02 12.52
C ALA A 91 15.06 -11.77 14.02
N GLN A 92 16.09 -10.97 14.32
CA GLN A 92 16.41 -10.58 15.69
C GLN A 92 15.30 -9.75 16.33
N TRP A 93 14.83 -8.68 15.67
CA TRP A 93 13.74 -7.84 16.17
C TRP A 93 12.45 -8.64 16.42
N ARG A 94 12.11 -9.58 15.53
CA ARG A 94 10.90 -10.43 15.66
C ARG A 94 11.01 -11.48 16.77
N SER A 95 12.23 -11.87 17.16
CA SER A 95 12.51 -12.89 18.19
C SER A 95 12.41 -12.38 19.63
N GLY A 96 12.38 -11.05 19.83
CA GLY A 96 12.24 -10.42 21.14
C GLY A 96 10.92 -10.78 21.84
N ARG A 97 10.93 -10.89 23.18
CA ARG A 97 9.71 -11.13 23.97
C ARG A 97 8.76 -9.95 23.81
N ARG A 98 7.63 -10.17 23.14
CA ARG A 98 6.57 -9.16 22.92
C ARG A 98 5.67 -9.08 24.16
N GLY A 99 6.16 -8.42 25.21
CA GLY A 99 5.40 -8.15 26.43
C GLY A 99 4.93 -6.71 26.44
N VAL A 100 3.64 -6.49 26.23
CA VAL A 100 2.93 -5.19 26.19
C VAL A 100 3.16 -4.41 24.89
N ALA A 101 2.07 -3.85 24.33
CA ALA A 101 2.16 -2.94 23.19
C ALA A 101 3.03 -1.73 23.57
N PRO A 102 4.01 -1.33 22.75
CA PRO A 102 4.87 -0.19 23.05
C PRO A 102 4.04 1.07 23.34
N ALA A 103 4.53 1.91 24.25
CA ALA A 103 3.96 3.24 24.42
C ALA A 103 4.06 3.99 23.08
N CYS A 104 2.95 4.56 22.63
CA CYS A 104 2.86 5.29 21.38
C CYS A 104 2.57 6.75 21.69
N ASP A 105 3.26 7.68 21.01
CA ASP A 105 2.91 9.09 21.09
C ASP A 105 1.49 9.30 20.53
N LEU A 106 0.63 9.95 21.33
CA LEU A 106 -0.78 10.13 20.99
C LEU A 106 -0.95 11.11 19.81
N GLY A 107 -0.11 12.14 19.73
CA GLY A 107 -0.16 13.13 18.65
C GLY A 107 0.21 12.49 17.31
N LEU A 108 1.30 11.74 17.29
CA LEU A 108 1.75 10.99 16.12
C LEU A 108 0.72 9.94 15.69
N ALA A 109 0.17 9.16 16.62
CA ALA A 109 -0.88 8.19 16.32
C ALA A 109 -2.11 8.85 15.68
N THR A 110 -2.53 10.00 16.22
CA THR A 110 -3.67 10.76 15.70
C THR A 110 -3.38 11.28 14.29
N ALA A 111 -2.16 11.81 14.04
CA ALA A 111 -1.76 12.28 12.73
C ALA A 111 -1.73 11.14 11.69
N VAL A 112 -1.15 9.99 12.04
CA VAL A 112 -1.13 8.78 11.19
C VAL A 112 -2.54 8.30 10.88
N ALA A 113 -3.41 8.23 11.89
CA ALA A 113 -4.80 7.78 11.71
C ALA A 113 -5.58 8.75 10.80
N GLY A 114 -5.41 10.05 10.97
CA GLY A 114 -6.03 11.07 10.13
C GLY A 114 -5.57 10.99 8.67
N LEU A 115 -4.27 10.85 8.43
CA LEU A 115 -3.71 10.70 7.08
C LEU A 115 -4.17 9.39 6.42
N ALA A 116 -4.15 8.28 7.16
CA ALA A 116 -4.63 7.00 6.68
C ALA A 116 -6.12 7.04 6.32
N ALA A 117 -6.95 7.69 7.14
CA ALA A 117 -8.37 7.87 6.85
C ALA A 117 -8.60 8.72 5.59
N ALA A 118 -7.84 9.82 5.42
CA ALA A 118 -7.92 10.65 4.22
C ALA A 118 -7.55 9.87 2.95
N HIS A 119 -6.49 9.07 3.00
CA HIS A 119 -6.08 8.22 1.88
C HIS A 119 -7.08 7.10 1.59
N ALA A 120 -7.64 6.49 2.63
CA ALA A 120 -8.66 5.45 2.51
C ALA A 120 -9.95 5.99 1.88
N LEU A 121 -10.43 7.16 2.34
CA LEU A 121 -11.63 7.80 1.79
C LEU A 121 -11.41 8.23 0.34
N SER A 122 -10.27 8.87 0.05
CA SER A 122 -9.91 9.22 -1.34
C SER A 122 -9.95 7.99 -2.26
N PHE A 123 -9.45 6.84 -1.81
CA PHE A 123 -9.55 5.60 -2.58
C PHE A 123 -11.00 5.11 -2.74
N LEU A 124 -11.79 5.13 -1.68
CA LEU A 124 -13.19 4.70 -1.73
C LEU A 124 -14.07 5.64 -2.59
N ASP A 125 -13.66 6.89 -2.75
CA ASP A 125 -14.26 7.87 -3.67
C ASP A 125 -13.85 7.65 -5.14
N GLY A 126 -12.94 6.69 -5.42
CA GLY A 126 -12.49 6.34 -6.77
C GLY A 126 -11.19 7.02 -7.22
N GLU A 127 -10.55 7.78 -6.34
CA GLU A 127 -9.31 8.49 -6.63
C GLU A 127 -8.06 7.69 -6.19
N LEU A 128 -6.91 7.98 -6.79
CA LEU A 128 -5.64 7.42 -6.33
C LEU A 128 -5.02 8.32 -5.27
N SER A 129 -5.04 7.86 -4.01
CA SER A 129 -4.37 8.58 -2.92
C SER A 129 -2.86 8.66 -3.14
N ALA A 130 -2.20 9.62 -2.50
CA ALA A 130 -0.74 9.76 -2.56
C ALA A 130 0.03 8.57 -1.96
N SER A 131 -0.64 7.66 -1.24
CA SER A 131 -0.05 6.41 -0.77
C SER A 131 -0.18 5.23 -1.75
N THR A 132 -0.83 5.42 -2.91
CA THR A 132 -0.95 4.38 -3.94
C THR A 132 0.44 3.96 -4.43
N GLY A 133 0.85 2.74 -4.08
CA GLY A 133 2.20 2.23 -4.37
C GLY A 133 3.33 3.04 -3.72
N ALA A 134 3.05 3.81 -2.67
CA ALA A 134 4.03 4.64 -1.99
C ALA A 134 3.82 4.63 -0.47
N ARG A 135 4.92 4.64 0.27
CA ARG A 135 4.93 4.65 1.72
C ARG A 135 5.32 6.04 2.21
N TRP A 136 4.48 6.57 3.09
CA TRP A 136 4.69 7.82 3.78
C TRP A 136 5.22 7.54 5.18
N GLU A 137 6.30 8.22 5.57
CA GLU A 137 6.89 8.14 6.89
C GLU A 137 7.10 9.55 7.47
N ALA A 138 6.88 9.70 8.77
CA ALA A 138 7.27 10.89 9.51
C ALA A 138 7.79 10.50 10.89
N ALA A 139 8.94 11.07 11.28
CA ALA A 139 9.54 10.84 12.58
C ALA A 139 9.46 12.10 13.46
N LEU A 140 9.16 11.91 14.74
CA LEU A 140 9.28 12.96 15.75
C LEU A 140 10.77 13.30 16.00
N PRO A 141 11.06 14.53 16.46
CA PRO A 141 10.12 15.61 16.76
C PRO A 141 9.71 16.46 15.55
N LEU A 142 10.39 16.31 14.41
CA LEU A 142 10.22 17.19 13.26
C LEU A 142 8.88 16.98 12.53
N LEU A 143 8.38 15.75 12.53
CA LEU A 143 7.14 15.37 11.84
C LEU A 143 7.15 15.77 10.35
N ASP A 144 8.33 15.70 9.73
CA ASP A 144 8.52 15.90 8.28
C ASP A 144 8.06 14.64 7.53
N TRP A 145 6.96 14.77 6.80
CA TRP A 145 6.37 13.68 6.04
C TRP A 145 7.12 13.46 4.72
N ARG A 146 7.67 12.25 4.56
CA ARG A 146 8.39 11.83 3.36
C ARG A 146 7.69 10.67 2.70
N SER A 147 7.71 10.65 1.37
CA SER A 147 7.14 9.58 0.57
C SER A 147 8.22 8.82 -0.18
N GLU A 148 8.22 7.49 -0.06
CA GLU A 148 9.06 6.56 -0.81
C GLU A 148 8.17 5.69 -1.70
N ARG A 149 8.38 5.74 -3.02
CA ARG A 149 7.66 4.85 -3.95
C ARG A 149 8.19 3.43 -3.83
N ILE A 150 7.29 2.46 -3.82
CA ILE A 150 7.61 1.03 -3.77
C ILE A 150 7.38 0.47 -5.16
N GLY A 151 8.49 0.27 -5.89
CA GLY A 151 8.45 -0.38 -7.20
C GLY A 151 8.14 -1.88 -7.08
N PRO A 152 7.53 -2.49 -8.11
CA PRO A 152 7.48 -3.94 -8.23
C PRO A 152 8.88 -4.54 -8.13
N HIS A 153 9.00 -5.71 -7.49
CA HIS A 153 10.24 -6.47 -7.43
C HIS A 153 10.11 -7.74 -8.28
N ALA A 154 11.14 -8.09 -9.06
CA ALA A 154 11.09 -9.22 -10.00
C ALA A 154 10.82 -10.56 -9.30
N ASP A 155 11.46 -10.80 -8.15
CA ASP A 155 11.25 -12.03 -7.37
C ASP A 155 9.95 -12.03 -6.53
N CYS A 156 9.12 -10.99 -6.61
CA CYS A 156 7.88 -10.93 -5.84
C CYS A 156 6.70 -11.56 -6.59
N SER A 157 6.04 -12.53 -5.98
CA SER A 157 4.88 -13.23 -6.54
C SER A 157 3.57 -12.43 -6.50
N CYS A 158 3.61 -11.11 -6.33
CA CYS A 158 2.41 -10.27 -6.23
C CYS A 158 1.80 -9.88 -7.59
N GLY A 159 2.45 -10.28 -8.70
CA GLY A 159 2.02 -10.01 -10.07
C GLY A 159 2.24 -8.58 -10.56
N ALA A 160 2.78 -7.68 -9.73
CA ALA A 160 2.98 -6.28 -10.12
C ALA A 160 4.11 -6.09 -11.14
N ALA A 161 5.13 -6.98 -11.13
CA ALA A 161 6.23 -6.93 -12.10
C ALA A 161 5.75 -7.33 -13.51
N GLU A 162 4.95 -8.41 -13.60
CA GLU A 162 4.40 -8.92 -14.87
C GLU A 162 3.52 -7.87 -15.58
N ARG A 163 2.71 -7.12 -14.84
CA ARG A 163 1.90 -6.03 -15.40
C ARG A 163 2.76 -4.87 -15.92
N ALA A 164 3.81 -4.49 -15.20
CA ALA A 164 4.69 -3.41 -15.63
C ALA A 164 5.41 -3.75 -16.95
N GLU A 165 5.77 -5.03 -17.16
CA GLU A 165 6.37 -5.52 -18.40
C GLU A 165 5.37 -5.55 -19.57
N GLY A 166 4.11 -5.96 -19.31
CA GLY A 166 3.03 -5.99 -20.32
C GLY A 166 2.63 -4.61 -20.84
N GLU A 167 2.60 -3.58 -19.98
CA GLU A 167 2.32 -2.19 -20.37
C GLU A 167 3.40 -1.63 -21.32
N GLY A 168 4.67 -2.02 -21.12
CA GLY A 168 5.80 -1.60 -21.96
C GLY A 168 5.86 -2.28 -23.32
N ALA A 169 5.27 -3.48 -23.47
CA ALA A 169 5.29 -4.24 -24.72
C ALA A 169 4.21 -3.79 -25.74
N SER A 170 3.16 -3.08 -25.32
CA SER A 170 2.06 -2.67 -26.22
C SER A 170 2.33 -1.38 -27.02
N GLY A 171 3.50 -0.75 -26.84
CA GLY A 171 3.81 0.59 -27.35
C GLY A 171 4.73 0.70 -28.57
N SER A 172 4.89 -0.34 -29.40
CA SER A 172 5.65 -0.22 -30.66
C SER A 172 4.77 -0.45 -31.89
N VAL A 173 4.08 0.60 -32.32
CA VAL A 173 3.59 0.69 -33.70
C VAL A 173 4.81 1.01 -34.57
N PRO A 174 5.22 0.14 -35.52
CA PRO A 174 6.33 0.46 -36.40
C PRO A 174 5.90 1.64 -37.28
N ALA A 175 6.73 2.69 -37.29
CA ALA A 175 6.62 3.80 -38.21
C ALA A 175 6.66 3.25 -39.64
N GLN A 176 5.57 3.44 -40.37
CA GLN A 176 5.46 3.04 -41.77
C GLN A 176 6.14 4.15 -42.57
N ASP A 177 7.29 3.83 -43.18
CA ASP A 177 7.99 4.74 -44.07
C ASP A 177 7.15 4.95 -45.35
N THR A 178 6.68 6.18 -45.53
CA THR A 178 6.05 6.64 -46.77
C THR A 178 7.09 6.69 -47.88
N MET A 179 6.96 5.79 -48.85
CA MET A 179 7.70 5.84 -50.11
C MET A 179 7.23 7.03 -50.95
N ALA A 180 8.15 7.94 -51.26
CA ALA A 180 8.05 8.85 -52.40
C ALA A 180 9.32 8.65 -53.25
N GLY A 181 9.12 8.08 -54.45
CA GLY A 181 10.15 7.83 -55.46
C GLY A 181 9.54 7.19 -56.68
#